data_AF-A0A3B0UKD0-F1
#
_entry.id   AF-A0A3B0UKD0-F1
#
_cell.length_a   1.000
_cell.length_b   1.000
_cell.length_c   1.000
_cell.angle_alpha   90.00
_cell.angle_beta   90.00
_cell.angle_gamma   90.00
#
_symmetry.space_group_name_H-M   'P 1'
#
loop_
_entity.id
_entity.type
_entity.pdbx_description
1 polymer ?
#
loop_
_entity_poly.entity_id
_entity_poly.type
_entity_poly.pdbx_seq_one_letter_code
_entity_poly.pdbx_strand_id
1 'polypeptide(L)'
;MKFNNVFTLLVAAGASLLISCEAGKDNTGYEYAPNMYHSVAYEPLKQVMDKESGLWVNSTDEKIGEYYSSNPNNEFEMNMLLPVENTVKRGKYLPYRIPKDSLALAAATLVNPLPNTKEVTAKGKELYGRFCSHCHGSNGVEPGLVGERYAGVPSYTSAAVKNITEGHIFHVITMGKGRMGAHDSQLSQQERWEIVRYVQTLQKQ
;
A
#
# COMPACT_ATOMS: atom_id res chain seq x y z
N MET A 1 44.61 -50.22 11.67
CA MET A 1 44.72 -49.62 10.32
C MET A 1 45.15 -48.16 10.48
N LYS A 2 46.37 -47.81 10.05
CA LYS A 2 46.81 -46.41 10.00
C LYS A 2 46.19 -45.77 8.76
N PHE A 3 45.14 -44.98 8.93
CA PHE A 3 44.58 -44.21 7.83
C PHE A 3 45.65 -43.23 7.34
N ASN A 4 45.99 -43.31 6.06
CA ASN A 4 47.03 -42.49 5.46
C ASN A 4 46.54 -41.04 5.42
N ASN A 5 47.37 -40.07 5.82
CA ASN A 5 46.97 -38.66 5.95
C ASN A 5 46.36 -38.07 4.66
N VAL A 6 46.74 -38.62 3.50
CA VAL A 6 46.20 -38.27 2.18
C VAL A 6 44.72 -38.67 2.03
N PHE A 7 44.33 -39.84 2.55
CA PHE A 7 42.93 -40.30 2.49
C PHE A 7 42.04 -39.46 3.41
N THR A 8 42.54 -39.10 4.59
CA THR A 8 41.83 -38.21 5.52
C THR A 8 41.65 -36.80 4.94
N LEU A 9 42.65 -36.28 4.23
CA LEU A 9 42.56 -34.99 3.52
C LEU A 9 41.56 -35.03 2.35
N LEU A 10 41.52 -36.13 1.59
CA LEU A 10 40.55 -36.30 0.49
C LEU A 10 39.11 -36.42 1.00
N VAL A 11 38.90 -37.14 2.09
CA VAL A 11 37.56 -37.24 2.72
C VAL A 11 37.15 -35.89 3.31
N ALA A 12 38.06 -35.15 3.93
CA ALA A 12 37.78 -33.80 4.43
C ALA A 12 37.45 -32.81 3.30
N ALA A 13 38.18 -32.87 2.17
CA ALA A 13 37.92 -32.05 0.99
C ALA A 13 36.61 -32.45 0.28
N GLY A 14 36.28 -33.74 0.25
CA GLY A 14 35.01 -34.24 -0.27
C GLY A 14 33.82 -33.82 0.62
N ALA A 15 34.00 -33.82 1.94
CA ALA A 15 32.97 -33.38 2.89
C ALA A 15 32.74 -31.87 2.85
N SER A 16 33.77 -31.05 2.60
CA SER A 16 33.60 -29.59 2.43
C SER A 16 32.92 -29.21 1.10
N LEU A 17 33.00 -30.05 0.07
CA LEU A 17 32.24 -29.89 -1.18
C LEU A 17 30.75 -30.22 -1.02
N LEU A 18 30.35 -30.95 0.03
CA LEU A 18 28.95 -31.22 0.36
C LEU A 18 28.28 -30.10 1.17
N ILE A 19 29.03 -29.07 1.60
CA ILE A 19 28.50 -27.84 2.25
C ILE A 19 28.06 -26.84 1.16
N SER A 20 27.56 -27.32 0.03
CA SER A 20 27.25 -26.47 -1.13
C SER A 20 25.78 -26.06 -1.12
N CYS A 21 25.57 -24.76 -0.87
CA CYS A 21 24.39 -23.95 -1.21
C CYS A 21 23.10 -24.26 -0.44
N GLU A 22 23.07 -23.91 0.84
CA GLU A 22 21.80 -23.56 1.49
C GLU A 22 21.39 -22.15 1.02
N ALA A 23 20.11 -21.95 0.69
CA ALA A 23 19.57 -20.63 0.39
C ALA A 23 19.70 -19.73 1.64
N GLY A 24 20.71 -18.87 1.67
CA GLY A 24 20.89 -17.87 2.72
C GLY A 24 19.85 -16.74 2.60
N LYS A 25 19.73 -15.92 3.65
CA LYS A 25 18.72 -14.84 3.74
C LYS A 25 18.75 -13.85 2.57
N ASP A 26 19.92 -13.65 1.96
CA ASP A 26 20.13 -12.69 0.85
C ASP A 26 20.39 -13.39 -0.50
N ASN A 27 20.22 -14.71 -0.59
CA ASN A 27 20.40 -15.46 -1.84
C ASN A 27 19.08 -16.10 -2.25
N THR A 28 18.52 -15.66 -3.38
CA THR A 28 17.26 -16.16 -3.94
C THR A 28 17.36 -17.61 -4.45
N GLY A 29 18.56 -18.19 -4.48
CA GLY A 29 18.82 -19.54 -4.94
C GLY A 29 19.07 -19.61 -6.44
N TYR A 30 19.15 -20.84 -6.96
CA TYR A 30 19.28 -21.09 -8.40
C TYR A 30 17.91 -21.26 -9.05
N GLU A 31 17.75 -20.65 -10.21
CA GLU A 31 16.53 -20.75 -11.00
C GLU A 31 16.80 -21.62 -12.24
N TYR A 32 15.88 -22.54 -12.54
CA TYR A 32 15.92 -23.33 -13.76
C TYR A 32 15.17 -22.61 -14.88
N ALA A 33 15.86 -22.29 -15.99
CA ALA A 33 15.32 -21.54 -17.12
C ALA A 33 14.73 -20.14 -16.74
N PRO A 34 15.56 -19.24 -16.18
CA PRO A 34 15.10 -17.99 -15.58
C PRO A 34 14.41 -17.00 -16.55
N ASN A 35 14.66 -17.12 -17.85
CA ASN A 35 14.01 -16.32 -18.90
C ASN A 35 12.48 -16.47 -18.92
N MET A 36 11.93 -17.52 -18.32
CA MET A 36 10.48 -17.73 -18.21
C MET A 36 9.85 -17.06 -16.98
N TYR A 37 10.63 -16.65 -15.97
CA TYR A 37 10.12 -16.03 -14.74
C TYR A 37 10.27 -14.51 -14.73
N HIS A 38 11.18 -14.00 -15.54
CA HIS A 38 11.41 -12.57 -15.68
C HIS A 38 10.72 -12.05 -16.92
N SER A 39 9.77 -11.13 -16.71
CA SER A 39 9.13 -10.40 -17.80
C SER A 39 10.12 -9.44 -18.45
N VAL A 40 10.24 -9.52 -19.78
CA VAL A 40 10.89 -8.47 -20.60
C VAL A 40 10.03 -7.20 -20.61
N ALA A 41 8.71 -7.35 -20.52
CA ALA A 41 7.79 -6.22 -20.43
C ALA A 41 7.87 -5.51 -19.08
N TYR A 42 7.61 -4.20 -19.09
CA TYR A 42 7.51 -3.40 -17.87
C TYR A 42 6.35 -3.86 -16.98
N GLU A 43 6.72 -4.33 -15.80
CA GLU A 43 5.78 -4.65 -14.72
C GLU A 43 5.64 -3.42 -13.80
N PRO A 44 4.41 -3.02 -13.42
CA PRO A 44 4.18 -1.77 -12.68
C PRO A 44 5.02 -1.61 -11.41
N LEU A 45 5.19 -2.67 -10.62
CA LEU A 45 5.86 -2.64 -9.31
C LEU A 45 7.17 -3.42 -9.27
N LYS A 46 7.72 -3.83 -10.41
CA LYS A 46 9.03 -4.49 -10.52
C LYS A 46 10.04 -3.50 -11.06
N GLN A 47 11.21 -3.44 -10.41
CA GLN A 47 12.29 -2.54 -10.83
C GLN A 47 13.62 -3.28 -10.71
N VAL A 48 14.13 -3.77 -11.85
CA VAL A 48 15.48 -4.32 -11.96
C VAL A 48 16.34 -3.26 -12.63
N MET A 49 17.21 -2.62 -11.85
CA MET A 49 18.02 -1.48 -12.28
C MET A 49 19.34 -1.90 -12.92
N ASP A 50 19.82 -3.10 -12.56
CA ASP A 50 21.04 -3.65 -13.12
C ASP A 50 20.83 -4.02 -14.59
N LYS A 51 21.54 -3.29 -15.47
CA LYS A 51 21.51 -3.51 -16.92
C LYS A 51 22.23 -4.77 -17.35
N GLU A 52 23.00 -5.41 -16.46
CA GLU A 52 23.69 -6.67 -16.74
C GLU A 52 22.86 -7.89 -16.31
N SER A 53 21.73 -7.66 -15.64
CA SER A 53 20.88 -8.71 -15.08
C SER A 53 20.27 -9.59 -16.18
N GLY A 54 20.72 -10.84 -16.24
CA GLY A 54 20.27 -11.81 -17.25
C GLY A 54 21.08 -11.81 -18.56
N LEU A 55 22.24 -11.13 -18.62
CA LEU A 55 23.10 -11.14 -19.82
C LEU A 55 23.56 -12.55 -20.24
N TRP A 56 23.81 -13.44 -19.29
CA TRP A 56 24.32 -14.80 -19.52
C TRP A 56 23.33 -15.74 -20.22
N VAL A 57 22.06 -15.35 -20.28
CA VAL A 57 20.95 -16.07 -20.90
C VAL A 57 20.16 -15.20 -21.88
N ASN A 58 20.73 -14.04 -22.23
CA ASN A 58 20.08 -13.06 -23.07
C ASN A 58 19.76 -13.68 -24.44
N SER A 59 18.48 -13.70 -24.76
CA SER A 59 17.95 -14.15 -26.04
C SER A 59 17.69 -12.99 -27.02
N THR A 60 17.95 -11.75 -26.60
CA THR A 60 17.72 -10.54 -27.39
C THR A 60 19.01 -10.05 -28.06
N ASP A 61 18.87 -9.31 -29.17
CA ASP A 61 20.00 -8.65 -29.85
C ASP A 61 20.49 -7.38 -29.12
N GLU A 62 19.89 -7.07 -27.96
CA GLU A 62 20.20 -5.88 -27.18
C GLU A 62 21.40 -6.13 -26.26
N LYS A 63 22.23 -5.09 -26.07
CA LYS A 63 23.38 -5.14 -25.14
C LYS A 63 22.98 -4.91 -23.68
N ILE A 64 21.74 -5.21 -23.33
CA ILE A 64 21.19 -5.14 -21.98
C ILE A 64 20.72 -6.53 -21.57
N GLY A 65 20.80 -6.83 -20.28
CA GLY A 65 20.36 -8.09 -19.72
C GLY A 65 18.84 -8.22 -19.79
N GLU A 66 18.37 -9.43 -20.09
CA GLU A 66 16.95 -9.74 -20.34
C GLU A 66 16.04 -9.42 -19.14
N TYR A 67 16.59 -9.26 -17.93
CA TYR A 67 15.82 -9.00 -16.71
C TYR A 67 15.74 -7.51 -16.37
N TYR A 68 16.54 -6.68 -17.03
CA TYR A 68 16.48 -5.24 -16.90
C TYR A 68 15.07 -4.76 -17.28
N SER A 69 14.40 -4.12 -16.32
CA SER A 69 12.97 -3.82 -16.42
C SER A 69 12.64 -2.48 -15.79
N SER A 70 13.61 -1.55 -15.75
CA SER A 70 13.42 -0.19 -15.21
C SER A 70 13.23 0.82 -16.33
N ASN A 71 12.53 1.92 -16.05
CA ASN A 71 12.29 2.98 -17.03
C ASN A 71 13.30 4.11 -16.85
N PRO A 72 14.35 4.24 -17.70
CA PRO A 72 15.39 5.24 -17.53
C PRO A 72 14.90 6.68 -17.77
N ASN A 73 13.68 6.85 -18.30
CA ASN A 73 13.09 8.16 -18.55
C ASN A 73 12.26 8.69 -17.37
N ASN A 74 12.12 7.91 -16.30
CA ASN A 74 11.48 8.35 -15.07
C ASN A 74 12.56 8.75 -14.04
N GLU A 75 12.35 9.84 -13.30
CA GLU A 75 13.31 10.36 -12.32
C GLU A 75 13.74 9.32 -11.27
N PHE A 76 12.81 8.45 -10.86
CA PHE A 76 13.05 7.38 -9.89
C PHE A 76 13.27 6.00 -10.54
N GLU A 77 13.39 5.96 -11.86
CA GLU A 77 13.50 4.74 -12.68
C GLU A 77 12.38 3.70 -12.49
N MET A 78 11.28 4.09 -11.83
CA MET A 78 10.08 3.27 -11.69
C MET A 78 9.34 3.15 -13.02
N ASN A 79 8.71 2.00 -13.27
CA ASN A 79 7.86 1.81 -14.45
C ASN A 79 6.56 2.62 -14.39
N MET A 80 6.08 2.93 -13.19
CA MET A 80 4.90 3.77 -13.00
C MET A 80 5.25 5.25 -13.16
N LEU A 81 4.64 5.89 -14.16
CA LEU A 81 4.67 7.34 -14.34
C LEU A 81 3.49 8.00 -13.64
N LEU A 82 3.69 9.24 -13.19
CA LEU A 82 2.59 10.07 -12.77
C LEU A 82 1.71 10.40 -13.98
N PRO A 83 0.37 10.29 -13.86
CA PRO A 83 -0.51 10.77 -14.90
C PRO A 83 -0.36 12.28 -15.05
N VAL A 84 -0.55 12.79 -16.27
CA VAL A 84 -0.57 14.24 -16.51
C VAL A 84 -1.63 14.89 -15.63
N GLU A 85 -1.30 16.05 -15.07
CA GLU A 85 -2.21 16.79 -14.20
C GLU A 85 -3.57 17.05 -14.86
N ASN A 86 -4.62 17.07 -14.05
CA ASN A 86 -6.00 17.34 -14.48
C ASN A 86 -6.59 16.33 -15.49
N THR A 87 -5.96 15.17 -15.69
CA THR A 87 -6.55 14.10 -16.51
C THR A 87 -7.69 13.40 -15.79
N VAL A 88 -8.76 13.08 -16.53
CA VAL A 88 -9.94 12.38 -16.00
C VAL A 88 -10.10 11.04 -16.69
N LYS A 89 -10.07 9.96 -15.92
CA LYS A 89 -10.29 8.60 -16.44
C LYS A 89 -11.75 8.38 -16.81
N ARG A 90 -12.00 7.75 -17.96
CA ARG A 90 -13.34 7.34 -18.40
C ARG A 90 -13.98 6.33 -17.44
N GLY A 91 -15.27 6.45 -17.19
CA GLY A 91 -16.05 5.48 -16.39
C GLY A 91 -15.80 5.56 -14.88
N LYS A 92 -15.24 6.67 -14.39
CA LYS A 92 -15.09 6.98 -12.96
C LYS A 92 -15.81 8.28 -12.61
N TYR A 93 -16.05 8.50 -11.32
CA TYR A 93 -16.58 9.76 -10.82
C TYR A 93 -15.69 10.92 -11.26
N LEU A 94 -16.30 12.07 -11.53
CA LEU A 94 -15.56 13.29 -11.78
C LEU A 94 -14.67 13.61 -10.57
N PRO A 95 -13.53 14.28 -10.79
CA PRO A 95 -12.63 14.65 -9.70
C PRO A 95 -13.37 15.38 -8.59
N TYR A 96 -13.01 15.09 -7.35
CA TYR A 96 -13.53 15.80 -6.19
C TYR A 96 -13.04 17.26 -6.22
N ARG A 97 -13.95 18.23 -6.30
CA ARG A 97 -13.63 19.65 -6.55
C ARG A 97 -13.69 20.56 -5.33
N ILE A 98 -13.94 20.02 -4.13
CA ILE A 98 -13.96 20.86 -2.92
C ILE A 98 -12.52 20.98 -2.39
N PRO A 99 -11.94 22.19 -2.32
CA PRO A 99 -10.58 22.39 -1.81
C PRO A 99 -10.46 21.95 -0.35
N LYS A 100 -9.24 21.54 0.06
CA LYS A 100 -8.94 21.04 1.41
C LYS A 100 -9.40 21.98 2.54
N ASP A 101 -9.26 23.28 2.34
CA ASP A 101 -9.60 24.28 3.37
C ASP A 101 -11.11 24.61 3.40
N SER A 102 -11.89 24.08 2.45
CA SER A 102 -13.32 24.35 2.30
C SER A 102 -14.20 23.36 3.08
N LEU A 103 -13.84 23.10 4.34
CA LEU A 103 -14.58 22.18 5.22
C LEU A 103 -16.04 22.59 5.43
N ALA A 104 -16.32 23.89 5.58
CA ALA A 104 -17.68 24.41 5.77
C ALA A 104 -18.56 24.16 4.54
N LEU A 105 -17.99 24.31 3.33
CA LEU A 105 -18.69 24.02 2.09
C LEU A 105 -19.04 22.52 2.01
N ALA A 106 -18.05 21.65 2.22
CA ALA A 106 -18.28 20.21 2.23
C ALA A 106 -19.34 19.79 3.25
N ALA A 107 -19.28 20.36 4.46
CA ALA A 107 -20.23 20.06 5.53
C ALA A 107 -21.68 20.44 5.18
N ALA A 108 -21.87 21.50 4.37
CA ALA A 108 -23.18 22.00 3.97
C ALA A 108 -23.72 21.35 2.68
N THR A 109 -22.85 20.97 1.73
CA THR A 109 -23.28 20.53 0.39
C THR A 109 -23.29 19.02 0.20
N LEU A 110 -22.46 18.28 0.95
CA LEU A 110 -22.31 16.84 0.74
C LEU A 110 -23.26 16.04 1.61
N VAL A 111 -23.97 15.13 0.97
CA VAL A 111 -24.90 14.18 1.58
C VAL A 111 -24.47 12.78 1.15
N ASN A 112 -24.54 11.83 2.09
CA ASN A 112 -24.18 10.45 1.82
C ASN A 112 -25.24 9.81 0.92
N PRO A 113 -24.89 9.44 -0.34
CA PRO A 113 -25.87 8.91 -1.29
C PRO A 113 -26.24 7.45 -1.01
N LEU A 114 -25.53 6.76 -0.10
CA LEU A 114 -25.75 5.34 0.17
C LEU A 114 -26.97 5.15 1.08
N PRO A 115 -27.76 4.08 0.89
CA PRO A 115 -28.91 3.80 1.73
C PRO A 115 -28.46 3.52 3.18
N ASN A 116 -29.30 3.89 4.15
CA ASN A 116 -29.04 3.62 5.56
C ASN A 116 -29.44 2.19 5.92
N THR A 117 -28.64 1.21 5.49
CA THR A 117 -28.88 -0.21 5.77
C THR A 117 -27.80 -0.81 6.68
N LYS A 118 -28.10 -1.99 7.26
CA LYS A 118 -27.16 -2.70 8.13
C LYS A 118 -25.93 -3.19 7.36
N GLU A 119 -26.10 -3.52 6.08
CA GLU A 119 -25.04 -4.01 5.20
C GLU A 119 -24.00 -2.91 4.93
N VAL A 120 -24.46 -1.68 4.59
CA VAL A 120 -23.59 -0.51 4.40
C VAL A 120 -22.82 -0.19 5.68
N THR A 121 -23.51 -0.24 6.83
CA THR A 121 -22.89 0.03 8.12
C THR A 121 -21.87 -1.05 8.51
N ALA A 122 -22.17 -2.32 8.24
CA ALA A 122 -21.27 -3.44 8.49
C ALA A 122 -20.01 -3.35 7.63
N LYS A 123 -20.14 -2.97 6.35
CA LYS A 123 -19.00 -2.73 5.48
C LYS A 123 -18.16 -1.55 5.95
N GLY A 124 -18.81 -0.45 6.35
CA GLY A 124 -18.16 0.69 6.98
C GLY A 124 -17.36 0.32 8.22
N LYS A 125 -17.89 -0.58 9.07
CA LYS A 125 -17.18 -1.09 10.25
C LYS A 125 -15.93 -1.88 9.89
N GLU A 126 -16.00 -2.76 8.90
CA GLU A 126 -14.84 -3.52 8.40
C GLU A 126 -13.73 -2.58 7.91
N LEU A 127 -14.09 -1.60 7.08
CA LEU A 127 -13.16 -0.62 6.54
C LEU A 127 -12.57 0.28 7.62
N TYR A 128 -13.39 0.76 8.56
CA TYR A 128 -12.94 1.53 9.72
C TYR A 128 -11.92 0.76 10.56
N GLY A 129 -12.16 -0.54 10.75
CA GLY A 129 -11.22 -1.44 11.43
C GLY A 129 -9.85 -1.45 10.78
N ARG A 130 -9.78 -1.48 9.44
CA ARG A 130 -8.52 -1.51 8.69
C ARG A 130 -7.82 -0.16 8.62
N PHE A 131 -8.57 0.92 8.38
CA PHE A 131 -7.99 2.21 7.98
C PHE A 131 -8.05 3.30 9.04
N CYS A 132 -8.85 3.16 10.10
CA CYS A 132 -9.10 4.25 11.05
C CYS A 132 -8.81 3.86 12.51
N SER A 133 -9.09 2.61 12.88
CA SER A 133 -9.10 2.17 14.29
C SER A 133 -7.74 2.26 15.00
N HIS A 134 -6.64 2.18 14.26
CA HIS A 134 -5.28 2.27 14.82
C HIS A 134 -5.00 3.64 15.46
N CYS A 135 -5.63 4.71 14.95
CA CYS A 135 -5.56 6.06 15.52
C CYS A 135 -6.79 6.38 16.38
N HIS A 136 -8.00 6.13 15.86
CA HIS A 136 -9.27 6.55 16.48
C HIS A 136 -9.84 5.56 17.49
N GLY A 137 -9.23 4.39 17.66
CA GLY A 137 -9.75 3.31 18.50
C GLY A 137 -10.92 2.58 17.86
N SER A 138 -11.23 1.38 18.36
CA SER A 138 -12.30 0.53 17.82
C SER A 138 -13.70 1.09 18.11
N ASN A 139 -13.87 1.80 19.23
CA ASN A 139 -15.13 2.44 19.62
C ASN A 139 -15.19 3.94 19.27
N GLY A 140 -14.09 4.53 18.78
CA GLY A 140 -14.06 5.95 18.43
C GLY A 140 -14.05 6.92 19.62
N VAL A 141 -13.91 6.41 20.86
CA VAL A 141 -13.90 7.21 22.08
C VAL A 141 -12.49 7.28 22.63
N GLU A 142 -11.90 6.12 22.91
CA GLU A 142 -10.51 6.04 23.33
C GLU A 142 -9.60 5.99 22.11
N PRO A 143 -8.46 6.69 22.12
CA PRO A 143 -7.51 6.63 21.02
C PRO A 143 -7.00 5.19 20.83
N GLY A 144 -6.71 4.83 19.58
CA GLY A 144 -5.99 3.59 19.28
C GLY A 144 -4.52 3.69 19.66
N LEU A 145 -3.78 2.59 19.56
CA LEU A 145 -2.35 2.52 19.95
C LEU A 145 -1.48 3.59 19.29
N VAL A 146 -1.81 3.99 18.04
CA VAL A 146 -1.11 5.09 17.35
C VAL A 146 -1.58 6.45 17.88
N GLY A 147 -2.89 6.60 18.15
CA GLY A 147 -3.46 7.82 18.72
C GLY A 147 -2.93 8.15 20.13
N GLU A 148 -2.55 7.15 20.92
CA GLU A 148 -1.87 7.35 22.21
C GLU A 148 -0.49 8.00 22.06
N ARG A 149 0.19 7.77 20.93
CA ARG A 149 1.51 8.35 20.64
C ARG A 149 1.42 9.71 19.95
N TYR A 150 0.35 9.94 19.20
CA TYR A 150 0.11 11.18 18.46
C TYR A 150 -1.09 11.95 19.03
N ALA A 151 -0.81 12.99 19.81
CA ALA A 151 -1.85 13.88 20.32
C ALA A 151 -2.69 14.51 19.19
N GLY A 152 -3.98 14.74 19.48
CA GLY A 152 -4.91 15.45 18.60
C GLY A 152 -5.97 14.57 17.93
N VAL A 153 -6.08 13.29 18.29
CA VAL A 153 -7.20 12.43 17.85
C VAL A 153 -8.42 12.71 18.73
N PRO A 154 -9.53 13.26 18.20
CA PRO A 154 -10.71 13.57 18.98
C PRO A 154 -11.56 12.31 19.22
N SER A 155 -12.15 12.21 20.41
CA SER A 155 -13.24 11.28 20.68
C SER A 155 -14.50 11.70 19.91
N TYR A 156 -15.16 10.77 19.21
CA TYR A 156 -16.38 11.02 18.44
C TYR A 156 -17.58 11.43 19.29
N THR A 157 -17.56 11.17 20.60
CA THR A 157 -18.62 11.60 21.53
C THR A 157 -18.35 12.96 22.16
N SER A 158 -17.16 13.56 21.93
CA SER A 158 -16.84 14.89 22.43
C SER A 158 -17.68 15.98 21.75
N ALA A 159 -18.00 17.05 22.48
CA ALA A 159 -18.85 18.14 21.99
C ALA A 159 -18.36 18.76 20.67
N ALA A 160 -17.05 18.75 20.44
CA ALA A 160 -16.43 19.31 19.24
C ALA A 160 -16.74 18.50 17.96
N VAL A 161 -16.93 17.18 18.06
CA VAL A 161 -17.12 16.31 16.88
C VAL A 161 -18.40 15.48 16.92
N LYS A 162 -19.16 15.45 18.01
CA LYS A 162 -20.42 14.66 18.10
C LYS A 162 -21.44 15.02 17.02
N ASN A 163 -21.50 16.30 16.62
CA ASN A 163 -22.50 16.83 15.71
C ASN A 163 -21.94 17.24 14.33
N ILE A 164 -20.73 16.80 13.96
CA ILE A 164 -20.22 17.09 12.60
C ILE A 164 -21.01 16.29 11.56
N THR A 165 -21.25 16.92 10.42
CA THR A 165 -22.06 16.34 9.35
C THR A 165 -21.32 15.24 8.60
N GLU A 166 -22.06 14.37 7.91
CA GLU A 166 -21.48 13.34 7.04
C GLU A 166 -20.57 13.92 5.94
N GLY A 167 -20.94 15.08 5.39
CA GLY A 167 -20.11 15.81 4.44
C GLY A 167 -18.76 16.26 5.01
N HIS A 168 -18.74 16.70 6.27
CA HIS A 168 -17.50 17.03 6.97
C HIS A 168 -16.60 15.79 7.10
N ILE A 169 -17.16 14.68 7.57
CA ILE A 169 -16.41 13.43 7.79
C ILE A 169 -15.84 12.94 6.44
N PHE A 170 -16.66 12.92 5.39
CA PHE A 170 -16.22 12.50 4.05
C PHE A 170 -15.07 13.36 3.52
N HIS A 171 -15.15 14.68 3.70
CA HIS A 171 -14.10 15.60 3.27
C HIS A 171 -12.80 15.39 4.05
N VAL A 172 -12.87 15.19 5.36
CA VAL A 172 -11.68 14.90 6.19
C VAL A 172 -11.03 13.58 5.77
N ILE A 173 -11.79 12.53 5.48
CA ILE A 173 -11.22 11.27 4.97
C ILE A 173 -10.58 11.49 3.59
N THR A 174 -11.18 12.33 2.74
CA THR A 174 -10.71 12.58 1.38
C THR A 174 -9.44 13.45 1.34
N MET A 175 -9.38 14.55 2.09
CA MET A 175 -8.32 15.57 1.98
C MET A 175 -7.38 15.62 3.19
N GLY A 176 -7.70 14.89 4.25
CA GLY A 176 -7.01 14.97 5.55
C GLY A 176 -7.37 16.23 6.34
N LYS A 177 -6.98 16.26 7.62
CA LYS A 177 -7.13 17.43 8.50
C LYS A 177 -6.08 17.41 9.60
N GLY A 178 -5.33 18.50 9.74
CA GLY A 178 -4.25 18.58 10.73
C GLY A 178 -3.22 17.48 10.50
N ARG A 179 -3.07 16.58 11.49
CA ARG A 179 -2.14 15.43 11.43
C ARG A 179 -2.71 14.19 10.72
N MET A 180 -4.01 14.18 10.42
CA MET A 180 -4.62 13.10 9.66
C MET A 180 -4.35 13.31 8.17
N GLY A 181 -3.66 12.35 7.55
CA GLY A 181 -3.41 12.33 6.10
C GLY A 181 -4.69 12.09 5.28
N ALA A 182 -4.59 12.32 3.97
CA ALA A 182 -5.64 11.98 3.02
C ALA A 182 -5.67 10.46 2.80
N HIS A 183 -6.86 9.86 2.75
CA HIS A 183 -7.05 8.44 2.46
C HIS A 183 -7.64 8.18 1.06
N ASP A 184 -7.69 9.20 0.20
CA ASP A 184 -8.35 9.10 -1.10
C ASP A 184 -7.65 8.18 -2.11
N SER A 185 -6.33 8.02 -1.96
CA SER A 185 -5.51 7.07 -2.73
C SER A 185 -5.73 5.60 -2.31
N GLN A 186 -6.23 5.37 -1.09
CA GLN A 186 -6.42 4.03 -0.52
C GLN A 186 -7.88 3.57 -0.54
N LEU A 187 -8.81 4.51 -0.41
CA LEU A 187 -10.24 4.23 -0.30
C LEU A 187 -11.00 4.85 -1.47
N SER A 188 -11.87 4.08 -2.12
CA SER A 188 -12.78 4.61 -3.13
C SER A 188 -13.82 5.56 -2.50
N GLN A 189 -14.44 6.42 -3.32
CA GLN A 189 -15.49 7.33 -2.86
C GLN A 189 -16.66 6.60 -2.19
N GLN A 190 -17.04 5.42 -2.67
CA GLN A 190 -18.08 4.61 -2.05
C GLN A 190 -17.66 4.13 -0.66
N GLU A 191 -16.47 3.55 -0.54
CA GLU A 191 -15.94 3.05 0.74
C GLU A 191 -15.79 4.17 1.78
N ARG A 192 -15.39 5.37 1.36
CA ARG A 192 -15.37 6.54 2.26
C ARG A 192 -16.77 6.87 2.80
N TRP A 193 -17.81 6.78 1.98
CA TRP A 193 -19.20 6.96 2.43
C TRP A 193 -19.71 5.84 3.35
N GLU A 194 -19.27 4.60 3.13
CA GLU A 194 -19.56 3.47 4.02
C GLU A 194 -18.93 3.70 5.41
N ILE A 195 -17.67 4.13 5.46
CA ILE A 195 -17.00 4.50 6.72
C ILE A 195 -17.74 5.65 7.41
N VAL A 196 -18.12 6.70 6.68
CA VAL A 196 -18.89 7.82 7.24
C VAL A 196 -20.17 7.34 7.93
N ARG A 197 -20.91 6.40 7.31
CA ARG A 197 -22.12 5.81 7.90
C ARG A 197 -21.80 5.13 9.23
N TYR A 198 -20.71 4.37 9.31
CA TYR A 198 -20.29 3.72 10.54
C TYR A 198 -19.85 4.73 11.62
N VAL A 199 -19.07 5.76 11.26
CA VAL A 199 -18.63 6.83 12.18
C VAL A 199 -19.84 7.55 12.80
N GLN A 200 -20.89 7.80 12.02
CA GLN A 200 -22.13 8.38 12.53
C GLN A 200 -22.85 7.51 13.57
N THR A 201 -22.66 6.18 13.53
CA THR A 201 -23.15 5.30 14.62
C THR A 201 -22.32 5.48 15.88
N LEU A 202 -21.00 5.69 15.74
CA LEU A 202 -20.09 5.94 16.86
C LEU A 202 -20.34 7.30 17.53
N GLN A 203 -20.79 8.31 16.79
CA GLN A 203 -21.16 9.61 17.38
C GLN A 203 -22.41 9.55 18.27
N LYS A 204 -23.27 8.53 18.10
CA LYS A 204 -24.57 8.39 18.78
C LYS A 204 -24.52 7.47 20.02
N GLN A 205 -23.33 7.00 20.38
CA GLN A 205 -23.08 6.19 21.57
C GLN A 205 -23.37 6.97 22.85
#